data_AF-A0A9E4T1D9-F1
#
_entry.id   AF-A0A9E4T1D9-F1
#
_cell.length_a   1.000
_cell.length_b   1.000
_cell.length_c   1.000
_cell.angle_alpha   90.00
_cell.angle_beta   90.00
_cell.angle_gamma   90.00
#
_symmetry.space_group_name_H-M   'P 1'
#
loop_
_entity.id
_entity.type
_entity.pdbx_description
1 polymer ?
#
loop_
_entity_poly.entity_id
_entity_poly.type
_entity_poly.pdbx_seq_one_letter_code
_entity_poly.pdbx_strand_id
1 'polypeptide(L)'
;DRVVFVGQPWRVDIRGLVTEIQKTDAQNTGNLAFGRTIGSILVEGAIEDDTAYDKARIRVTDRTRIFQQEEGERHQVTFDSLKNGKALAKVEVQFTIGPVAESYPIQTTAAEIVILSQSSGGVPPGTDADVTERDKAEIVRLALQWALVDKKIPDYRLYFSEMEDIILSAENIEADVLPQMPGVNLTLLQPEEIQRKADEERDFLYLRFLQLEVSNSEAKVSLDSTWAVAKDSQEMHHAGYARCNAEYHRESGGWEINEPFLCVVP
;
A
#
# COMPACT_ATOMS: atom_id res chain seq x y z
N ASP A 1 34.55 17.46 -16.00
CA ASP A 1 33.64 17.13 -14.89
C ASP A 1 32.45 18.07 -14.90
N ARG A 2 31.26 17.53 -15.13
CA ARG A 2 30.02 18.31 -15.06
C ARG A 2 29.53 18.29 -13.62
N VAL A 3 29.23 19.47 -13.10
CA VAL A 3 28.67 19.64 -11.75
C VAL A 3 27.15 19.63 -11.89
N VAL A 4 26.50 18.70 -11.22
CA VAL A 4 25.03 18.62 -11.16
C VAL A 4 24.59 19.17 -9.81
N PHE A 5 23.56 20.02 -9.81
CA PHE A 5 22.92 20.49 -8.59
C PHE A 5 21.81 19.51 -8.21
N VAL A 6 21.82 19.07 -6.95
CA VAL A 6 20.78 18.18 -6.39
C VAL A 6 20.07 18.84 -5.22
N GLY A 7 18.93 18.28 -4.82
CA GLY A 7 18.07 18.82 -3.79
C GLY A 7 17.17 19.93 -4.32
N GLN A 8 15.86 19.73 -4.22
CA GLN A 8 14.86 20.78 -4.29
C GLN A 8 14.06 20.77 -3.00
N PRO A 9 13.70 21.95 -2.44
CA PRO A 9 12.79 21.96 -1.30
C PRO A 9 11.50 21.26 -1.74
N TRP A 10 11.02 20.31 -0.94
CA TRP A 10 9.78 19.55 -1.14
C TRP A 10 9.81 18.39 -2.15
N ARG A 11 10.98 17.96 -2.63
CA ARG A 11 11.11 16.77 -3.50
C ARG A 11 11.87 15.64 -2.82
N VAL A 12 11.41 14.40 -2.99
CA VAL A 12 12.14 13.19 -2.60
C VAL A 12 13.23 12.92 -3.64
N ASP A 13 14.50 12.93 -3.26
CA ASP A 13 15.58 12.69 -4.23
C ASP A 13 15.77 11.17 -4.50
N ILE A 14 15.59 10.34 -3.47
CA ILE A 14 15.64 8.88 -3.56
C ILE A 14 14.70 8.24 -2.52
N ARG A 15 14.05 7.14 -2.92
CA ARG A 15 13.23 6.27 -2.07
C ARG A 15 13.75 4.84 -2.22
N GLY A 16 14.02 4.14 -1.12
CA GLY A 16 14.64 2.81 -1.21
C GLY A 16 14.97 2.16 0.13
N LEU A 17 15.65 1.01 0.07
CA LEU A 17 16.14 0.28 1.22
C LEU A 17 17.54 0.76 1.62
N VAL A 18 17.77 0.91 2.92
CA VAL A 18 19.09 1.12 3.48
C VAL A 18 19.86 -0.21 3.47
N THR A 19 20.73 -0.42 2.48
CA THR A 19 21.49 -1.67 2.29
C THR A 19 22.81 -1.69 3.06
N GLU A 20 23.32 -0.53 3.46
CA GLU A 20 24.56 -0.40 4.23
C GLU A 20 24.44 0.76 5.23
N ILE A 21 24.93 0.58 6.46
CA ILE A 21 25.00 1.62 7.48
C ILE A 21 26.41 1.63 8.07
N GLN A 22 27.06 2.78 8.02
CA GLN A 22 28.37 3.00 8.64
C GLN A 22 28.26 4.14 9.66
N LYS A 23 28.35 3.82 10.94
CA LYS A 23 28.42 4.82 12.01
C LYS A 23 29.84 5.40 12.06
N THR A 24 29.95 6.71 12.18
CA THR A 24 31.26 7.37 12.35
C THR A 24 31.57 7.48 13.84
N ASP A 25 32.75 7.04 14.24
CA ASP A 25 33.20 7.18 15.63
C ASP A 25 33.32 8.65 16.03
N ALA A 26 33.01 8.93 17.30
CA ALA A 26 32.88 10.28 17.85
C ALA A 26 34.18 11.14 17.82
N GLN A 27 35.27 10.63 17.24
CA GLN A 27 36.56 11.29 17.11
C GLN A 27 36.72 12.07 15.78
N ASN A 28 35.82 11.89 14.80
CA ASN A 28 35.95 12.56 13.50
C ASN A 28 35.33 13.97 13.51
N THR A 29 36.19 14.98 13.70
CA THR A 29 35.90 16.41 13.51
C THR A 29 35.89 16.77 12.02
N GLY A 30 34.88 16.29 11.30
CA GLY A 30 34.60 16.74 9.93
C GLY A 30 34.30 18.25 9.87
N ASN A 31 34.65 18.87 8.75
CA ASN A 31 34.56 20.31 8.46
C ASN A 31 33.24 20.95 8.96
N LEU A 32 33.32 21.80 10.01
CA LEU A 32 32.18 22.37 10.75
C LEU A 32 31.16 23.14 9.89
N ALA A 33 31.58 23.60 8.70
CA ALA A 33 30.72 24.32 7.77
C ALA A 33 29.52 23.48 7.29
N PHE A 34 29.66 22.15 7.20
CA PHE A 34 28.64 21.24 6.66
C PHE A 34 28.03 20.29 7.70
N GLY A 35 28.23 20.58 8.99
CA GLY A 35 27.77 19.72 10.08
C GLY A 35 28.71 18.56 10.38
N ARG A 36 28.64 18.08 11.62
CA ARG A 36 29.42 16.94 12.10
C ARG A 36 28.85 15.66 11.49
N THR A 37 29.71 14.82 10.89
CA THR A 37 29.27 13.52 10.37
C THR A 37 28.88 12.60 11.53
N ILE A 38 27.67 12.06 11.46
CA ILE A 38 27.18 11.02 12.37
C ILE A 38 27.41 9.63 11.76
N GLY A 39 27.25 9.52 10.44
CA GLY A 39 27.45 8.27 9.72
C GLY A 39 27.24 8.43 8.22
N SER A 40 27.18 7.30 7.54
CA SER A 40 26.75 7.21 6.15
C SER A 40 25.84 5.99 5.95
N ILE A 41 24.97 6.10 4.96
CA ILE A 41 24.08 5.03 4.52
C ILE A 41 24.21 4.81 3.02
N LEU A 42 24.04 3.57 2.56
CA LEU A 42 23.78 3.26 1.16
C LEU A 42 22.30 3.00 1.00
N VAL A 43 21.65 3.74 0.10
CA VAL A 43 20.23 3.57 -0.23
C VAL A 43 20.12 3.09 -1.67
N GLU A 44 19.34 2.03 -1.87
CA GLU A 44 19.04 1.44 -3.17
C GLU A 44 17.52 1.31 -3.34
N GLY A 45 17.00 1.78 -4.47
CA GLY A 45 15.59 1.73 -4.84
C GLY A 45 15.40 1.91 -6.34
N ALA A 46 14.17 1.87 -6.81
CA ALA A 46 13.86 2.18 -8.20
C ALA A 46 13.76 3.71 -8.40
N ILE A 47 13.97 4.18 -9.64
CA ILE A 47 13.54 5.53 -10.00
C ILE A 47 12.01 5.49 -10.12
N GLU A 48 11.35 6.37 -9.39
CA GLU A 48 9.90 6.57 -9.36
C GLU A 48 9.59 7.99 -9.90
N ASP A 49 8.32 8.29 -10.20
CA ASP A 49 7.92 9.57 -10.80
C ASP A 49 8.39 10.81 -10.01
N ASP A 50 8.49 10.69 -8.68
CA ASP A 50 8.93 11.76 -7.80
C ASP A 50 10.42 11.71 -7.42
N THR A 51 11.14 10.61 -7.71
CA THR A 51 12.56 10.44 -7.38
C THR A 51 13.50 10.73 -8.55
N ALA A 52 14.79 10.93 -8.27
CA ALA A 52 15.80 11.26 -9.28
C ALA A 52 16.92 10.22 -9.37
N TYR A 53 17.06 9.38 -8.34
CA TYR A 53 18.17 8.44 -8.20
C TYR A 53 17.66 7.10 -7.68
N ASP A 54 18.23 6.02 -8.23
CA ASP A 54 18.05 4.64 -7.79
C ASP A 54 19.09 4.21 -6.75
N LYS A 55 20.29 4.80 -6.77
CA LYS A 55 21.39 4.39 -5.89
C LYS A 55 22.23 5.56 -5.38
N ALA A 56 22.29 5.74 -4.06
CA ALA A 56 23.02 6.84 -3.43
C ALA A 56 23.79 6.42 -2.17
N ARG A 57 25.06 6.85 -2.07
CA ARG A 57 25.83 6.85 -0.81
C ARG A 57 25.66 8.20 -0.13
N ILE A 58 24.97 8.19 1.00
CA ILE A 58 24.47 9.40 1.64
C ILE A 58 25.20 9.62 2.96
N ARG A 59 25.81 10.79 3.10
CA ARG A 59 26.37 11.26 4.36
C ARG A 59 25.26 11.80 5.26
N VAL A 60 25.25 11.37 6.52
CA VAL A 60 24.31 11.83 7.54
C VAL A 60 25.06 12.67 8.58
N THR A 61 24.50 13.83 8.90
CA THR A 61 25.12 14.82 9.80
C THR A 61 24.21 15.18 10.97
N ASP A 62 24.73 15.90 11.94
CA ASP A 62 23.97 16.51 13.04
C ASP A 62 22.93 17.55 12.59
N ARG A 63 22.96 17.98 11.32
CA ARG A 63 21.95 18.84 10.71
C ARG A 63 20.86 18.07 9.96
N THR A 64 21.06 16.77 9.73
CA THR A 64 20.08 15.94 9.04
C THR A 64 18.88 15.71 9.96
N ARG A 65 17.68 16.06 9.51
CA ARG A 65 16.44 15.75 10.23
C ARG A 65 16.05 14.31 9.93
N ILE A 66 15.83 13.51 10.97
CA ILE A 66 15.44 12.10 10.81
C ILE A 66 14.06 11.94 11.45
N PHE A 67 13.12 11.44 10.68
CA PHE A 67 11.76 11.17 11.12
C PHE A 67 11.43 9.70 10.94
N GLN A 68 10.53 9.19 11.77
CA GLN A 68 9.84 7.94 11.56
C GLN A 68 8.38 8.25 11.27
N GLN A 69 7.85 7.72 10.17
CA GLN A 69 6.48 7.99 9.74
C GLN A 69 5.57 6.81 10.09
N GLU A 70 4.75 6.94 11.13
CA GLU A 70 3.80 5.93 11.63
C GLU A 70 2.38 6.46 11.47
N GLU A 71 1.46 5.65 10.90
CA GLU A 71 0.04 6.03 10.74
C GLU A 71 -0.21 7.39 10.05
N GLY A 72 0.74 7.85 9.23
CA GLY A 72 0.69 9.15 8.56
C GLY A 72 1.24 10.33 9.39
N GLU A 73 1.58 10.11 10.67
CA GLU A 73 2.27 11.07 11.52
C GLU A 73 3.79 10.92 11.45
N ARG A 74 4.52 12.03 11.62
CA ARG A 74 6.00 12.05 11.62
C ARG A 74 6.52 12.33 13.03
N HIS A 75 7.25 11.37 13.60
CA HIS A 75 7.95 11.52 14.86
C HIS A 75 9.45 11.69 14.63
N GLN A 76 10.07 12.68 15.25
CA GLN A 76 11.52 12.87 15.12
C GLN A 76 12.28 11.77 15.86
N VAL A 77 13.25 11.15 15.19
CA VAL A 77 14.07 10.03 15.70
C VAL A 77 15.57 10.29 15.48
N THR A 78 16.42 9.33 15.86
CA THR A 78 17.88 9.46 15.77
C THR A 78 18.47 8.54 14.70
N PHE A 79 19.75 8.74 14.36
CA PHE A 79 20.45 7.89 13.37
C PHE A 79 20.44 6.40 13.74
N ASP A 80 20.40 6.09 15.03
CA ASP A 80 20.35 4.71 15.51
C ASP A 80 19.04 3.99 15.13
N SER A 81 17.97 4.74 14.88
CA SER A 81 16.69 4.22 14.40
C SER A 81 16.73 3.71 12.95
N LEU A 82 17.78 4.02 12.17
CA LEU A 82 17.94 3.44 10.83
C LEU A 82 18.28 1.94 10.89
N LYS A 83 18.69 1.45 12.07
CA LYS A 83 18.98 0.04 12.30
C LYS A 83 17.77 -0.65 12.92
N ASN A 84 16.77 -0.95 12.10
CA ASN A 84 15.56 -1.68 12.50
C ASN A 84 15.82 -3.19 12.64
N GLY A 85 16.65 -3.58 13.61
CA GLY A 85 16.95 -4.98 13.90
C GLY A 85 17.68 -5.68 12.75
N LYS A 86 17.10 -6.78 12.23
CA LYS A 86 17.64 -7.55 11.10
C LYS A 86 17.08 -7.13 9.73
N ALA A 87 16.07 -6.25 9.71
CA ALA A 87 15.43 -5.79 8.47
C ALA A 87 16.11 -4.50 7.95
N LEU A 88 16.19 -4.37 6.64
CA LEU A 88 16.67 -3.14 5.99
C LEU A 88 15.57 -2.07 6.10
N ALA A 89 15.89 -0.90 6.63
CA ALA A 89 14.92 0.19 6.74
C ALA A 89 14.58 0.75 5.34
N LYS A 90 13.28 0.91 5.03
CA LYS A 90 12.85 1.67 3.85
C LYS A 90 12.83 3.16 4.21
N VAL A 91 13.41 3.99 3.35
CA VAL A 91 13.58 5.42 3.61
C VAL A 91 13.22 6.25 2.38
N GLU A 92 12.72 7.46 2.63
CA GLU A 92 12.76 8.58 1.71
C GLU A 92 13.86 9.54 2.13
N VAL A 93 14.65 10.02 1.17
CA VAL A 93 15.76 10.93 1.46
C VAL A 93 15.66 12.17 0.58
N GLN A 94 15.78 13.32 1.23
CA GLN A 94 16.00 14.60 0.58
C GLN A 94 17.46 15.01 0.76
N PHE A 95 18.11 15.39 -0.32
CA PHE A 95 19.49 15.84 -0.33
C PHE A 95 19.59 17.32 0.03
N THR A 96 20.72 17.71 0.61
CA THR A 96 21.05 19.13 0.75
C THR A 96 21.22 19.75 -0.63
N ILE A 97 20.69 20.96 -0.82
CA ILE A 97 20.90 21.72 -2.06
C ILE A 97 22.39 21.95 -2.27
N GLY A 98 22.94 21.48 -3.38
CA GLY A 98 24.35 21.70 -3.67
C GLY A 98 24.92 20.90 -4.82
N PRO A 99 26.17 21.19 -5.20
CA PRO A 99 26.89 20.46 -6.22
C PRO A 99 27.24 19.05 -5.75
N VAL A 100 27.04 18.06 -6.60
CA VAL A 100 27.51 16.68 -6.41
C VAL A 100 28.33 16.23 -7.60
N ALA A 101 29.29 15.34 -7.34
CA ALA A 101 30.11 14.74 -8.39
C ALA A 101 29.30 13.67 -9.14
N GLU A 102 29.37 13.67 -10.48
CA GLU A 102 28.82 12.60 -11.32
C GLU A 102 29.57 11.29 -11.03
N SER A 103 29.04 10.49 -10.12
CA SER A 103 29.56 9.19 -9.71
C SER A 103 28.39 8.23 -9.50
N TYR A 104 28.64 6.93 -9.67
CA TYR A 104 27.65 5.88 -9.41
C TYR A 104 28.22 4.88 -8.38
N PRO A 105 27.57 4.72 -7.20
CA PRO A 105 26.39 5.45 -6.73
C PRO A 105 26.67 6.94 -6.50
N ILE A 106 25.64 7.78 -6.58
CA ILE A 106 25.80 9.21 -6.34
C ILE A 106 26.20 9.45 -4.88
N GLN A 107 27.11 10.39 -4.66
CA GLN A 107 27.57 10.75 -3.32
C GLN A 107 27.03 12.11 -2.91
N THR A 108 26.32 12.16 -1.78
CA THR A 108 25.59 13.37 -1.35
C THR A 108 25.44 13.45 0.17
N THR A 109 24.87 14.54 0.68
CA THR A 109 24.52 14.75 2.09
C THR A 109 23.01 14.85 2.26
N ALA A 110 22.45 14.18 3.27
CA ALA A 110 21.02 14.23 3.56
C ALA A 110 20.64 15.52 4.29
N ALA A 111 19.60 16.20 3.80
CA ALA A 111 18.88 17.24 4.52
C ALA A 111 17.80 16.63 5.45
N GLU A 112 17.05 15.66 4.92
CA GLU A 112 15.98 14.97 5.65
C GLU A 112 15.97 13.48 5.27
N ILE A 113 15.75 12.63 6.26
CA ILE A 113 15.51 11.20 6.09
C ILE A 113 14.19 10.87 6.78
N VAL A 114 13.25 10.29 6.05
CA VAL A 114 12.02 9.74 6.62
C VAL A 114 12.13 8.23 6.56
N ILE A 115 12.23 7.61 7.73
CA ILE A 115 12.07 6.17 7.92
C ILE A 115 10.59 5.88 7.72
N LEU A 116 10.30 5.25 6.60
CA LEU A 116 8.96 4.81 6.31
C LEU A 116 8.71 3.64 7.25
N SER A 117 7.81 3.86 8.21
CA SER A 117 7.44 2.80 9.12
C SER A 117 6.88 1.66 8.29
N GLN A 118 7.56 0.53 8.38
CA GLN A 118 7.00 -0.70 7.87
C GLN A 118 5.81 -0.97 8.79
N SER A 119 4.60 -0.95 8.25
CA SER A 119 3.58 -1.86 8.75
C SER A 119 4.15 -3.26 8.57
N SER A 120 4.91 -3.72 9.57
CA SER A 120 5.53 -5.04 9.74
C SER A 120 5.65 -5.90 8.47
N GLY A 121 6.87 -5.97 7.91
CA GLY A 121 7.26 -7.09 7.04
C GLY A 121 8.04 -6.69 5.80
N GLY A 122 9.35 -6.48 5.95
CA GLY A 122 10.29 -6.57 4.83
C GLY A 122 10.85 -7.99 4.78
N VAL A 123 10.20 -8.89 4.07
CA VAL A 123 10.88 -10.03 3.44
C VAL A 123 11.21 -9.58 2.00
N PRO A 124 12.33 -10.06 1.41
CA PRO A 124 12.69 -9.66 0.05
C PRO A 124 11.55 -9.97 -0.94
N PRO A 125 11.26 -9.09 -1.92
CA PRO A 125 10.30 -9.39 -2.97
C PRO A 125 10.83 -10.60 -3.75
N GLY A 126 10.19 -11.76 -3.56
CA GLY A 126 10.58 -12.97 -4.28
C GLY A 126 9.93 -14.31 -3.93
N THR A 127 9.06 -14.43 -2.90
CA THR A 127 8.39 -15.70 -2.58
C THR A 127 6.99 -15.53 -1.98
N ASP A 128 5.97 -16.22 -2.50
CA ASP A 128 4.53 -16.21 -2.07
C ASP A 128 4.25 -16.31 -0.55
N ALA A 129 5.25 -16.64 0.26
CA ALA A 129 5.15 -16.68 1.71
C ALA A 129 5.12 -15.29 2.40
N ASP A 130 5.29 -14.19 1.66
CA ASP A 130 5.33 -12.81 2.20
C ASP A 130 4.11 -11.97 1.82
N VAL A 131 3.01 -12.62 1.45
CA VAL A 131 1.74 -11.94 1.23
C VAL A 131 1.25 -11.38 2.56
N THR A 132 1.20 -10.05 2.67
CA THR A 132 0.77 -9.39 3.90
C THR A 132 -0.75 -9.23 3.93
N GLU A 133 -1.34 -9.14 5.13
CA GLU A 133 -2.75 -8.76 5.29
C GLU A 133 -3.05 -7.39 4.68
N ARG A 134 -2.03 -6.52 4.59
CA ARG A 134 -2.11 -5.24 3.90
C ARG A 134 -2.30 -5.41 2.38
N ASP A 135 -1.64 -6.38 1.76
CA ASP A 135 -1.82 -6.66 0.34
C ASP A 135 -3.21 -7.19 0.06
N LYS A 136 -3.73 -8.08 0.92
CA LYS A 136 -5.11 -8.53 0.85
C LYS A 136 -6.10 -7.37 1.02
N ALA A 137 -5.90 -6.51 2.02
CA ALA A 137 -6.73 -5.33 2.25
C ALA A 137 -6.72 -4.38 1.05
N GLU A 138 -5.56 -4.17 0.42
CA GLU A 138 -5.45 -3.32 -0.77
C GLU A 138 -6.16 -3.92 -1.98
N ILE A 139 -6.02 -5.23 -2.21
CA ILE A 139 -6.76 -5.94 -3.27
C ILE A 139 -8.27 -5.88 -3.05
N VAL A 140 -8.74 -6.09 -1.80
CA VAL A 140 -10.15 -5.93 -1.42
C VAL A 140 -10.62 -4.51 -1.70
N ARG A 141 -9.82 -3.49 -1.32
CA ARG A 141 -10.12 -2.08 -1.59
C ARG A 141 -10.24 -1.78 -3.07
N LEU A 142 -9.31 -2.24 -3.89
CA LEU A 142 -9.33 -2.02 -5.34
C LEU A 142 -10.56 -2.66 -5.99
N ALA A 143 -10.90 -3.89 -5.59
CA ALA A 143 -12.08 -4.58 -6.09
C ALA A 143 -13.38 -3.86 -5.73
N LEU A 144 -13.52 -3.42 -4.47
CA LEU A 144 -14.70 -2.71 -4.00
C LEU A 144 -14.80 -1.29 -4.56
N GLN A 145 -13.67 -0.59 -4.71
CA GLN A 145 -13.60 0.71 -5.39
C GLN A 145 -14.12 0.58 -6.82
N TRP A 146 -13.64 -0.40 -7.59
CA TRP A 146 -14.11 -0.67 -8.94
C TRP A 146 -15.62 -0.97 -8.97
N ALA A 147 -16.10 -1.81 -8.05
CA ALA A 147 -17.49 -2.23 -8.03
C ALA A 147 -18.45 -1.09 -7.63
N LEU A 148 -18.16 -0.42 -6.52
CA LEU A 148 -19.13 0.41 -5.79
C LEU A 148 -18.92 1.91 -5.95
N VAL A 149 -17.66 2.35 -5.98
CA VAL A 149 -17.34 3.79 -6.09
C VAL A 149 -17.29 4.20 -7.56
N ASP A 150 -16.63 3.40 -8.40
CA ASP A 150 -16.62 3.56 -9.85
C ASP A 150 -17.92 3.07 -10.51
N LYS A 151 -18.77 2.36 -9.75
CA LYS A 151 -20.12 1.91 -10.17
C LYS A 151 -20.10 0.95 -11.36
N LYS A 152 -19.07 0.09 -11.44
CA LYS A 152 -18.85 -0.80 -12.60
C LYS A 152 -19.39 -2.21 -12.41
N ILE A 153 -19.83 -2.60 -11.21
CA ILE A 153 -20.51 -3.88 -11.02
C ILE A 153 -21.83 -3.89 -11.83
N PRO A 154 -22.21 -5.01 -12.46
CA PRO A 154 -23.48 -5.12 -13.15
C PRO A 154 -24.65 -4.76 -12.25
N ASP A 155 -25.68 -4.19 -12.85
CA ASP A 155 -26.90 -3.76 -12.16
C ASP A 155 -26.69 -2.77 -10.99
N TYR A 156 -25.53 -2.09 -10.91
CA TYR A 156 -25.26 -1.08 -9.87
C TYR A 156 -26.41 -0.08 -9.71
N ARG A 157 -26.89 0.48 -10.83
CA ARG A 157 -27.97 1.47 -10.84
C ARG A 157 -29.35 0.91 -10.48
N LEU A 158 -29.53 -0.41 -10.54
CA LEU A 158 -30.81 -1.06 -10.27
C LEU A 158 -30.90 -1.45 -8.79
N TYR A 159 -29.80 -1.90 -8.19
CA TYR A 159 -29.82 -2.43 -6.83
C TYR A 159 -28.96 -1.61 -5.86
N PHE A 160 -27.73 -1.27 -6.22
CA PHE A 160 -26.75 -0.73 -5.29
C PHE A 160 -26.83 0.79 -5.09
N SER A 161 -27.38 1.54 -6.05
CA SER A 161 -27.41 3.01 -5.94
C SER A 161 -28.35 3.55 -4.87
N GLU A 162 -29.34 2.76 -4.46
CA GLU A 162 -30.34 3.14 -3.44
C GLU A 162 -30.07 2.47 -2.08
N MET A 163 -29.00 1.67 -1.96
CA MET A 163 -28.63 1.02 -0.71
C MET A 163 -27.91 2.01 0.21
N GLU A 164 -28.49 2.27 1.38
CA GLU A 164 -27.83 3.05 2.43
C GLU A 164 -26.68 2.28 3.09
N ASP A 165 -26.77 0.95 3.09
CA ASP A 165 -25.79 0.03 3.64
C ASP A 165 -25.67 -1.20 2.75
N ILE A 166 -24.44 -1.54 2.36
CA ILE A 166 -24.15 -2.69 1.50
C ILE A 166 -23.56 -3.79 2.37
N ILE A 167 -24.22 -4.95 2.35
CA ILE A 167 -23.76 -6.12 3.08
C ILE A 167 -22.65 -6.81 2.30
N LEU A 168 -21.53 -7.07 2.97
CA LEU A 168 -20.41 -7.86 2.47
C LEU A 168 -20.26 -9.11 3.34
N SER A 169 -20.11 -10.27 2.71
CA SER A 169 -19.87 -11.52 3.42
C SER A 169 -18.44 -11.63 3.94
N ALA A 170 -18.31 -12.06 5.19
CA ALA A 170 -17.04 -12.36 5.85
C ALA A 170 -16.44 -13.73 5.49
N GLU A 171 -17.07 -14.52 4.60
CA GLU A 171 -16.69 -15.92 4.33
C GLU A 171 -15.22 -16.08 3.94
N ASN A 172 -14.66 -15.11 3.20
CA ASN A 172 -13.27 -15.14 2.72
C ASN A 172 -12.49 -13.84 3.06
N ILE A 173 -12.97 -13.07 4.04
CA ILE A 173 -12.40 -11.75 4.36
C ILE A 173 -12.49 -11.51 5.88
N GLU A 174 -11.42 -11.01 6.47
CA GLU A 174 -11.40 -10.59 7.88
C GLU A 174 -11.88 -9.13 8.05
N ALA A 175 -12.37 -8.78 9.24
CA ALA A 175 -12.94 -7.44 9.47
C ALA A 175 -11.90 -6.31 9.46
N ASP A 176 -10.66 -6.64 9.79
CA ASP A 176 -9.52 -5.72 9.83
C ASP A 176 -9.01 -5.32 8.44
N VAL A 177 -9.34 -6.09 7.40
CA VAL A 177 -8.98 -5.76 6.01
C VAL A 177 -10.01 -4.88 5.31
N LEU A 178 -11.09 -4.48 5.98
CA LEU A 178 -12.12 -3.62 5.36
C LEU A 178 -11.65 -2.17 5.21
N PRO A 179 -11.60 -1.64 3.98
CA PRO A 179 -11.20 -0.27 3.74
C PRO A 179 -12.33 0.70 4.02
N GLN A 180 -11.99 1.87 4.57
CA GLN A 180 -12.88 3.02 4.57
C GLN A 180 -13.00 3.56 3.14
N MET A 181 -14.22 3.64 2.61
CA MET A 181 -14.48 4.12 1.25
C MET A 181 -15.44 5.31 1.25
N PRO A 182 -15.08 6.44 0.62
CA PRO A 182 -15.95 7.60 0.56
C PRO A 182 -17.29 7.29 -0.12
N GLY A 183 -18.39 7.59 0.57
CA GLY A 183 -19.74 7.46 0.01
C GLY A 183 -20.27 6.03 -0.10
N VAL A 184 -19.60 5.06 0.51
CA VAL A 184 -20.04 3.66 0.59
C VAL A 184 -20.04 3.24 2.05
N ASN A 185 -21.19 2.83 2.57
CA ASN A 185 -21.28 2.18 3.86
C ASN A 185 -21.29 0.67 3.67
N LEU A 186 -20.40 -0.02 4.39
CA LEU A 186 -20.26 -1.47 4.33
C LEU A 186 -20.47 -2.07 5.71
N THR A 187 -21.33 -3.08 5.76
CA THR A 187 -21.48 -3.94 6.93
C THR A 187 -20.99 -5.34 6.59
N LEU A 188 -20.01 -5.82 7.36
CA LEU A 188 -19.54 -7.19 7.28
C LEU A 188 -20.43 -8.11 8.09
N LEU A 189 -20.93 -9.18 7.49
CA LEU A 189 -21.72 -10.19 8.18
C LEU A 189 -21.18 -11.60 7.88
N GLN A 190 -21.21 -12.48 8.89
CA GLN A 190 -20.98 -13.90 8.68
C GLN A 190 -22.12 -14.53 7.87
N PRO A 191 -21.89 -15.64 7.13
CA PRO A 191 -22.94 -16.30 6.33
C PRO A 191 -24.22 -16.60 7.12
N GLU A 192 -24.10 -17.02 8.38
CA GLU A 192 -25.25 -17.31 9.25
C GLU A 192 -26.04 -16.05 9.62
N GLU A 193 -25.35 -14.92 9.77
CA GLU A 193 -25.95 -13.62 10.08
C GLU A 193 -26.65 -13.03 8.86
N ILE A 194 -26.08 -13.22 7.67
CA ILE A 194 -26.71 -12.87 6.39
C ILE A 194 -28.02 -13.63 6.24
N GLN A 195 -28.00 -14.96 6.43
CA GLN A 195 -29.21 -15.76 6.31
C GLN A 195 -30.24 -15.39 7.39
N ARG A 196 -29.82 -15.19 8.65
CA ARG A 196 -30.71 -14.75 9.73
C ARG A 196 -31.38 -13.42 9.38
N LYS A 197 -30.61 -12.44 8.89
CA LYS A 197 -31.15 -11.14 8.46
C LYS A 197 -32.18 -11.30 7.33
N ALA A 198 -31.94 -12.21 6.39
CA ALA A 198 -32.87 -12.45 5.27
C ALA A 198 -34.17 -13.06 5.78
N ASP A 199 -34.07 -14.07 6.66
CA ASP A 199 -35.21 -14.70 7.31
C ASP A 199 -36.03 -13.73 8.17
N GLU A 200 -35.39 -12.76 8.82
CA GLU A 200 -36.02 -11.76 9.70
C GLU A 200 -36.66 -10.60 8.93
N GLU A 201 -36.04 -10.15 7.83
CA GLU A 201 -36.45 -8.94 7.13
C GLU A 201 -37.15 -9.25 5.80
N ARG A 202 -36.40 -9.81 4.85
CA ARG A 202 -36.79 -10.23 3.49
C ARG A 202 -35.53 -10.53 2.68
N ASP A 203 -35.70 -11.01 1.46
CA ASP A 203 -34.60 -11.17 0.51
C ASP A 203 -33.84 -9.87 0.27
N PHE A 204 -32.51 -9.96 0.27
CA PHE A 204 -31.64 -8.83 -0.02
C PHE A 204 -30.40 -9.26 -0.80
N LEU A 205 -29.86 -8.33 -1.57
CA LEU A 205 -28.63 -8.53 -2.31
C LEU A 205 -27.42 -8.22 -1.42
N TYR A 206 -26.40 -9.05 -1.48
CA TYR A 206 -25.14 -8.85 -0.78
C TYR A 206 -23.96 -9.18 -1.71
N LEU A 207 -22.78 -8.71 -1.31
CA LEU A 207 -21.53 -9.00 -1.98
C LEU A 207 -20.76 -10.10 -1.23
N ARG A 208 -20.01 -10.93 -1.97
CA ARG A 208 -19.05 -11.87 -1.38
C ARG A 208 -17.85 -12.05 -2.29
N PHE A 209 -16.70 -12.29 -1.69
CA PHE A 209 -15.53 -12.73 -2.45
C PHE A 209 -15.59 -14.25 -2.51
N LEU A 210 -15.76 -14.82 -3.71
CA LEU A 210 -15.64 -16.26 -3.94
C LEU A 210 -14.19 -16.71 -4.02
N GLN A 211 -13.33 -15.82 -4.50
CA GLN A 211 -11.90 -16.04 -4.62
C GLN A 211 -11.19 -14.76 -4.20
N LEU A 212 -10.22 -14.91 -3.30
CA LEU A 212 -9.29 -13.87 -2.89
C LEU A 212 -7.93 -14.55 -2.67
N GLU A 213 -7.24 -14.79 -3.77
CA GLU A 213 -5.90 -15.36 -3.77
C GLU A 213 -4.92 -14.24 -4.04
N VAL A 214 -4.09 -13.92 -3.06
CA VAL A 214 -3.07 -12.89 -3.20
C VAL A 214 -1.72 -13.58 -3.06
N SER A 215 -0.84 -13.34 -4.03
CA SER A 215 0.55 -13.75 -4.04
C SER A 215 1.45 -12.52 -3.99
N ASN A 216 2.76 -12.70 -4.10
CA ASN A 216 3.68 -11.57 -4.04
C ASN A 216 3.58 -10.66 -5.26
N SER A 217 3.29 -11.22 -6.43
CA SER A 217 3.29 -10.49 -7.69
C SER A 217 1.95 -10.48 -8.39
N GLU A 218 1.01 -11.34 -7.98
CA GLU A 218 -0.28 -11.51 -8.62
C GLU A 218 -1.39 -11.62 -7.59
N ALA A 219 -2.60 -11.19 -7.93
CA ALA A 219 -3.78 -11.49 -7.15
C ALA A 219 -4.94 -11.87 -8.06
N LYS A 220 -5.72 -12.88 -7.65
CA LYS A 220 -6.92 -13.33 -8.33
C LYS A 220 -8.11 -13.09 -7.42
N VAL A 221 -9.05 -12.30 -7.94
CA VAL A 221 -10.23 -11.88 -7.22
C VAL A 221 -11.47 -12.30 -7.99
N SER A 222 -12.43 -12.88 -7.29
CA SER A 222 -13.78 -13.12 -7.79
C SER A 222 -14.77 -12.49 -6.83
N LEU A 223 -15.39 -11.38 -7.25
CA LEU A 223 -16.42 -10.68 -6.50
C LEU A 223 -17.79 -11.06 -7.07
N ASP A 224 -18.61 -11.70 -6.23
CA ASP A 224 -19.98 -12.08 -6.54
C ASP A 224 -20.96 -11.09 -5.89
N SER A 225 -21.98 -10.66 -6.64
CA SER A 225 -23.25 -10.20 -6.07
C SER A 225 -24.27 -11.34 -6.11
N THR A 226 -24.97 -11.58 -5.01
CA THR A 226 -25.96 -12.65 -4.91
C THR A 226 -27.04 -12.32 -3.89
N TRP A 227 -28.19 -12.98 -4.02
CA TRP A 227 -29.31 -12.83 -3.11
C TRP A 227 -29.15 -13.74 -1.88
N ALA A 228 -29.36 -13.16 -0.70
CA ALA A 228 -29.75 -13.90 0.49
C ALA A 228 -31.28 -14.06 0.43
N VAL A 229 -31.75 -15.30 0.37
CA VAL A 229 -33.18 -15.62 0.18
C VAL A 229 -33.73 -16.11 1.51
N ALA A 230 -34.78 -15.44 2.01
CA ALA A 230 -35.47 -15.82 3.23
C ALA A 230 -36.08 -17.22 3.08
N LYS A 231 -36.09 -18.00 4.17
CA LYS A 231 -36.65 -19.37 4.18
C LYS A 231 -38.07 -19.46 3.62
N ASP A 232 -38.89 -18.45 3.89
CA ASP A 232 -40.30 -18.42 3.48
C ASP A 232 -40.54 -17.62 2.19
N SER A 233 -39.47 -17.13 1.54
CA SER A 233 -39.59 -16.38 0.29
C SER A 233 -40.13 -17.25 -0.83
N GLN A 234 -41.00 -16.66 -1.65
CA GLN A 234 -41.52 -17.24 -2.88
C GLN A 234 -41.01 -16.47 -4.12
N GLU A 235 -40.13 -15.50 -3.92
CA GLU A 235 -39.60 -14.65 -4.98
C GLU A 235 -38.56 -15.42 -5.81
N MET A 236 -38.60 -15.21 -7.12
CA MET A 236 -37.60 -15.71 -8.05
C MET A 236 -36.78 -14.54 -8.57
N HIS A 237 -35.51 -14.47 -8.16
CA HIS A 237 -34.62 -13.41 -8.58
C HIS A 237 -34.04 -13.71 -9.96
N HIS A 238 -34.27 -12.80 -10.92
CA HIS A 238 -33.79 -12.93 -12.30
C HIS A 238 -32.64 -11.97 -12.64
N ALA A 239 -32.26 -11.10 -11.71
CA ALA A 239 -31.24 -10.05 -11.89
C ALA A 239 -30.53 -9.77 -10.55
N GLY A 240 -29.43 -9.01 -10.60
CA GLY A 240 -28.59 -8.74 -9.43
C GLY A 240 -27.55 -9.83 -9.13
N TYR A 241 -27.56 -10.96 -9.85
CA TYR A 241 -26.46 -11.91 -9.82
C TYR A 241 -25.35 -11.45 -10.77
N ALA A 242 -24.14 -11.33 -10.26
CA ALA A 242 -22.97 -11.09 -11.09
C ALA A 242 -21.77 -11.78 -10.45
N ARG A 243 -20.93 -12.38 -11.29
CA ARG A 243 -19.59 -12.84 -10.92
C ARG A 243 -18.58 -12.05 -11.71
N CYS A 244 -17.82 -11.19 -11.04
CA CYS A 244 -16.80 -10.36 -11.65
C CYS A 244 -15.42 -10.86 -11.24
N ASN A 245 -14.63 -11.30 -12.21
CA ASN A 245 -13.26 -11.79 -11.97
C ASN A 245 -12.25 -10.75 -12.42
N ALA A 246 -11.21 -10.53 -11.62
CA ALA A 246 -10.07 -9.70 -11.98
C ALA A 246 -8.76 -10.37 -11.57
N GLU A 247 -7.74 -10.13 -12.38
CA GLU A 247 -6.36 -10.45 -12.05
C GLU A 247 -5.59 -9.13 -11.88
N TYR A 248 -4.85 -9.04 -10.79
CA TYR A 248 -3.97 -7.92 -10.48
C TYR A 248 -2.52 -8.38 -10.56
N HIS A 249 -1.63 -7.46 -10.92
CA HIS A 249 -0.20 -7.65 -10.84
C HIS A 249 0.44 -6.54 -10.01
N ARG A 250 1.55 -6.85 -9.35
CA ARG A 250 2.28 -5.87 -8.55
C ARG A 250 3.32 -5.16 -9.42
N GLU A 251 3.19 -3.85 -9.56
CA GLU A 251 4.19 -2.96 -10.13
C GLU A 251 4.93 -2.15 -9.05
N SER A 252 5.98 -1.41 -9.42
CA SER A 252 6.78 -0.62 -8.48
C SER A 252 5.99 0.42 -7.69
N GLY A 253 4.79 0.79 -8.15
CA GLY A 253 3.86 1.72 -7.50
C GLY A 253 2.71 1.10 -6.72
N GLY A 254 2.50 -0.23 -6.77
CA GLY A 254 1.36 -0.89 -6.11
C GLY A 254 0.74 -2.00 -6.94
N TRP A 255 -0.51 -2.32 -6.64
CA TRP A 255 -1.30 -3.31 -7.38
C TRP A 255 -2.00 -2.65 -8.56
N GLU A 256 -1.78 -3.17 -9.75
CA GLU A 256 -2.44 -2.77 -10.98
C GLU A 256 -3.32 -3.90 -11.52
N ILE A 257 -4.31 -3.57 -12.34
CA ILE A 257 -5.24 -4.55 -12.90
C ILE A 257 -4.77 -4.96 -14.30
N ASN A 258 -4.62 -6.26 -14.55
CA ASN A 258 -4.15 -6.80 -15.84
C ASN A 258 -5.16 -6.56 -16.97
N GLU A 259 -6.46 -6.76 -16.68
CA GLU A 259 -7.58 -6.55 -17.60
C GLU A 259 -8.82 -6.10 -16.81
N PRO A 260 -9.79 -5.37 -17.40
CA PRO A 260 -10.99 -5.00 -16.66
C PRO A 260 -11.71 -6.25 -16.15
N PHE A 261 -12.39 -6.12 -15.00
CA PHE A 261 -13.20 -7.20 -14.44
C PHE A 261 -14.10 -7.83 -15.51
N LEU A 262 -13.94 -9.14 -15.70
CA LEU A 262 -14.81 -9.93 -16.57
C LEU A 262 -16.01 -10.38 -15.75
N CYS A 263 -17.13 -9.70 -15.96
CA CYS A 263 -18.38 -10.00 -15.28
C CYS A 263 -19.25 -10.94 -16.11
N VAL A 264 -19.71 -12.01 -15.47
CA VAL A 264 -20.70 -12.94 -16.00
C VAL A 264 -21.95 -12.83 -15.15
N VAL A 265 -23.11 -12.69 -15.79
CA VAL A 265 -24.42 -12.82 -15.14
C VAL A 265 -24.84 -14.28 -15.35
N PRO A 266 -24.82 -15.12 -14.31
CA PRO A 266 -25.18 -16.53 -14.41
C PRO A 266 -26.67 -16.76 -14.68
#